data_AF-A0AAN0J412-F1
#
_entry.id   AF-A0AAN0J412-F1
#
_cell.length_a   1.000
_cell.length_b   1.000
_cell.length_c   1.000
_cell.angle_alpha   90.00
_cell.angle_beta   90.00
_cell.angle_gamma   90.00
#
_symmetry.space_group_name_H-M   'P 1'
#
loop_
_entity.id
_entity.type
_entity.pdbx_description
1 polymer ?
#
loop_
_entity_poly.entity_id
_entity_poly.type
_entity_poly.pdbx_seq_one_letter_code
_entity_poly.pdbx_strand_id
1 'polypeptide(L)'
;MATEDTPLYFHDGDIIQLYCPLESGYVYSEPNSTSDLDLSIVSKEKIKVADFAAFSITLKKESENKEKHSSSKEKAKSEETEKIAYGSVICVKHQASDKFLIANDENEVKLSSSDDAKSLFRVVSPNHELEWGNLLKDNDPIKLECNRSSLFVNFNYVQKRKCYKPTLKANGTVFDVQMYCHKQNSKSIKGGSPIIISTLLNIEGYLCATGSFFSSKIDEIESTRPLEEPSASYGRSLEEPTEQQSGIEQQSRIEQPDEQPKYSLTKEGHGKEGMKVDLCKFMEGSFKKLPEYGDAFFQLERVSGPFGSPILFGEECRIKQLFSFKYLAIKSSPAQKVVLCDFNEENESNVIFKVLSVSGSIDHEEVCDFDKVTFQHVKSSKYLSVDLRIRHGQGKRFDLTANEDSGVLQSQFKVLQVKKYLLMDSYYALGLSSFLYDSYIMLQDKGETLVPMCVIQNEIEKKMI
;
A
#
# COMPACT_ATOMS: atom_id res chain seq x y z
N MET A 1 15.15 -22.09 26.26
CA MET A 1 14.78 -21.32 27.46
C MET A 1 13.67 -20.39 27.04
N ALA A 2 12.46 -20.59 27.56
CA ALA A 2 11.33 -19.71 27.29
C ALA A 2 11.59 -18.39 28.02
N THR A 3 11.71 -17.29 27.28
CA THR A 3 11.69 -15.95 27.85
C THR A 3 10.26 -15.67 28.32
N GLU A 4 10.12 -15.32 29.59
CA GLU A 4 8.86 -14.84 30.18
C GLU A 4 8.23 -13.77 29.28
N ASP A 5 6.95 -13.97 28.93
CA ASP A 5 6.12 -13.02 28.17
C ASP A 5 6.06 -11.69 28.92
N THR A 6 6.99 -10.80 28.59
CA THR A 6 6.90 -9.42 29.06
C THR A 6 5.74 -8.78 28.31
N PRO A 7 4.70 -8.29 29.01
CA PRO A 7 3.54 -7.73 28.34
C PRO A 7 3.95 -6.56 27.46
N LEU A 8 3.50 -6.58 26.21
CA LEU A 8 3.74 -5.53 25.23
C LEU A 8 2.84 -4.33 25.57
N TYR A 9 3.42 -3.17 25.84
CA TYR A 9 2.69 -1.95 26.19
C TYR A 9 2.64 -0.97 25.03
N PHE A 10 1.56 -0.19 24.94
CA PHE A 10 1.44 0.88 23.95
C PHE A 10 2.13 2.17 24.39
N HIS A 11 2.81 2.82 23.45
CA HIS A 11 3.48 4.10 23.63
C HIS A 11 2.93 5.17 22.67
N ASP A 12 3.17 6.42 23.02
CA ASP A 12 2.85 7.58 22.18
C ASP A 12 3.52 7.47 20.80
N GLY A 13 2.70 7.52 19.75
CA GLY A 13 3.11 7.39 18.36
C GLY A 13 3.17 5.96 17.83
N ASP A 14 2.82 4.95 18.63
CA ASP A 14 2.66 3.58 18.15
C ASP A 14 1.52 3.49 17.12
N ILE A 15 1.64 2.52 16.21
CA ILE A 15 0.63 2.20 15.21
C ILE A 15 -0.10 0.95 15.67
N ILE A 16 -1.43 1.01 15.63
CA ILE A 16 -2.35 0.00 16.11
C ILE A 16 -3.34 -0.41 15.04
N GLN A 17 -4.02 -1.52 15.29
CA GLN A 17 -5.26 -1.89 14.63
C GLN A 17 -6.35 -2.02 15.69
N LEU A 18 -7.57 -1.61 15.33
CA LEU A 18 -8.75 -1.74 16.21
C LEU A 18 -9.57 -2.94 15.74
N TYR A 19 -9.43 -4.06 16.43
CA TYR A 19 -10.20 -5.27 16.14
C TYR A 19 -11.51 -5.24 16.91
N CYS A 20 -12.64 -5.53 16.26
CA CYS A 20 -13.95 -5.66 16.89
C CYS A 20 -14.30 -7.15 17.01
N PRO A 21 -14.25 -7.74 18.22
CA PRO A 21 -14.49 -9.18 18.40
C PRO A 21 -15.90 -9.61 18.01
N LEU A 22 -16.89 -8.76 18.31
CA LEU A 22 -18.31 -9.04 18.04
C LEU A 22 -18.57 -9.28 16.54
N GLU A 23 -17.91 -8.49 15.69
CA GLU A 23 -18.08 -8.55 14.23
C GLU A 23 -16.96 -9.32 13.54
N SER A 24 -15.99 -9.82 14.30
CA SER A 24 -14.80 -10.55 13.81
C SER A 24 -14.07 -9.80 12.69
N GLY A 25 -13.81 -8.49 12.89
CA GLY A 25 -13.20 -7.65 11.87
C GLY A 25 -12.47 -6.43 12.41
N TYR A 26 -11.77 -5.71 11.55
CA TYR A 26 -10.96 -4.54 11.88
C TYR A 26 -11.63 -3.26 11.40
N VAL A 27 -11.46 -2.18 12.17
CA VAL A 27 -11.79 -0.83 11.71
C VAL A 27 -10.94 -0.50 10.50
N TYR A 28 -11.58 -0.04 9.43
CA TYR A 28 -10.99 0.04 8.10
C TYR A 28 -11.53 1.24 7.31
N SER A 29 -10.67 1.86 6.51
CA SER A 29 -11.05 2.88 5.54
C SER A 29 -10.14 2.87 4.32
N GLU A 30 -10.74 2.92 3.12
CA GLU A 30 -10.00 3.12 1.87
C GLU A 30 -9.90 4.62 1.55
N PRO A 31 -8.69 5.16 1.34
CA PRO A 31 -8.54 6.52 0.85
C PRO A 31 -9.23 6.70 -0.50
N ASN A 32 -10.03 7.76 -0.61
CA ASN A 32 -10.65 8.21 -1.86
C ASN A 32 -10.54 9.76 -1.93
N SER A 33 -10.91 10.38 -3.07
CA SER A 33 -10.73 11.83 -3.27
C SER A 33 -11.53 12.71 -2.31
N THR A 34 -12.51 12.17 -1.57
CA THR A 34 -13.42 13.00 -0.78
C THR A 34 -12.74 13.57 0.46
N SER A 35 -13.19 14.75 0.88
CA SER A 35 -12.65 15.46 2.06
C SER A 35 -12.80 14.67 3.35
N ASP A 36 -13.87 13.89 3.48
CA ASP A 36 -14.09 12.97 4.60
C ASP A 36 -14.10 11.53 4.10
N LEU A 37 -13.59 10.58 4.90
CA LEU A 37 -13.65 9.15 4.57
C LEU A 37 -14.57 8.42 5.55
N ASP A 38 -15.33 7.49 4.99
CA ASP A 38 -16.15 6.56 5.76
C ASP A 38 -15.27 5.49 6.42
N LEU A 39 -15.65 5.10 7.64
CA LEU A 39 -15.07 3.98 8.36
C LEU A 39 -16.05 2.82 8.39
N SER A 40 -15.55 1.61 8.24
CA SER A 40 -16.33 0.38 8.39
C SER A 40 -15.56 -0.64 9.22
N ILE A 41 -16.18 -1.79 9.47
CA ILE A 41 -15.51 -2.99 9.99
C ILE A 41 -15.47 -4.02 8.86
N VAL A 42 -14.28 -4.57 8.59
CA VAL A 42 -14.06 -5.60 7.56
C VAL A 42 -13.27 -6.77 8.13
N SER A 43 -13.53 -7.98 7.63
CA SER A 43 -12.76 -9.16 8.05
C SER A 43 -11.32 -9.08 7.53
N LYS A 44 -10.40 -9.79 8.19
CA LYS A 44 -8.96 -9.77 7.88
C LYS A 44 -8.66 -10.11 6.41
N GLU A 45 -9.41 -11.06 5.85
CA GLU A 45 -9.23 -11.58 4.49
C GLU A 45 -9.59 -10.54 3.42
N LYS A 46 -10.39 -9.52 3.77
CA LYS A 46 -10.75 -8.43 2.87
C LYS A 46 -9.76 -7.27 2.89
N ILE A 47 -8.83 -7.25 3.83
CA ILE A 47 -7.81 -6.19 3.94
C ILE A 47 -6.71 -6.46 2.91
N LYS A 48 -6.76 -5.73 1.80
CA LYS A 48 -5.75 -5.86 0.72
C LYS A 48 -4.45 -5.12 1.04
N VAL A 49 -4.57 -3.98 1.72
CA VAL A 49 -3.47 -3.11 2.15
C VAL A 49 -3.59 -2.92 3.66
N ALA A 50 -2.58 -3.35 4.42
CA ALA A 50 -2.62 -3.32 5.88
C ALA A 50 -2.78 -1.89 6.44
N ASP A 51 -2.17 -0.89 5.79
CA ASP A 51 -2.25 0.52 6.18
C ASP A 51 -3.67 1.09 6.17
N PHE A 52 -4.63 0.45 5.47
CA PHE A 52 -6.04 0.85 5.44
C PHE A 52 -6.80 0.46 6.72
N ALA A 53 -6.21 -0.39 7.56
CA ALA A 53 -6.72 -0.76 8.88
C ALA A 53 -5.80 -0.30 10.02
N ALA A 54 -4.76 0.49 9.71
CA ALA A 54 -3.75 0.91 10.66
C ALA A 54 -3.94 2.36 11.10
N PHE A 55 -3.77 2.63 12.39
CA PHE A 55 -3.94 3.95 12.99
C PHE A 55 -2.79 4.26 13.94
N SER A 56 -2.22 5.46 13.88
CA SER A 56 -1.30 5.93 14.94
C SER A 56 -2.12 6.51 16.09
N ILE A 57 -1.74 6.16 17.31
CA ILE A 57 -2.28 6.75 18.52
C ILE A 57 -1.28 7.74 19.11
N THR A 58 -1.75 8.95 19.40
CA THR A 58 -0.90 10.02 19.97
C THR A 58 -1.54 10.63 21.19
N LEU A 59 -0.78 10.78 22.27
CA LEU A 59 -1.24 11.40 23.51
C LEU A 59 -1.38 12.91 23.31
N LYS A 60 -2.51 13.47 23.78
CA LYS A 60 -2.67 14.92 23.89
C LYS A 60 -2.47 15.33 25.33
N LYS A 61 -1.36 16.03 25.58
CA LYS A 61 -1.09 16.62 26.88
C LYS A 61 -2.06 17.78 27.09
N GLU A 62 -2.83 17.72 28.17
CA GLU A 62 -3.51 18.92 28.65
C GLU A 62 -2.43 19.97 28.91
N SER A 63 -2.55 21.11 28.25
CA SER A 63 -1.63 22.22 28.47
C SER A 63 -1.94 22.78 29.86
N GLU A 64 -1.31 22.24 30.90
CA GLU A 64 -1.30 22.90 32.19
C GLU A 64 -0.73 24.30 31.98
N ASN A 65 -1.46 25.29 32.49
CA ASN A 65 -1.19 26.70 32.38
C ASN A 65 0.31 27.03 32.51
N LYS A 66 0.83 27.76 31.53
CA LYS A 66 2.00 28.61 31.74
C LYS A 66 1.71 29.52 32.94
N GLU A 67 2.41 29.31 34.05
CA GLU A 67 3.14 30.40 34.70
C GLU A 67 4.24 29.88 35.64
N LYS A 68 5.46 30.38 35.33
CA LYS A 68 6.59 30.71 36.22
C LYS A 68 7.60 29.64 36.63
N HIS A 69 8.83 29.94 36.19
CA HIS A 69 10.15 29.56 36.70
C HIS A 69 10.53 28.07 36.53
N SER A 70 11.69 27.68 36.02
CA SER A 70 13.00 28.34 35.96
C SER A 70 13.87 27.65 34.91
N SER A 71 14.78 28.43 34.34
CA SER A 71 15.94 28.02 33.55
C SER A 71 16.75 26.87 34.17
N SER A 72 17.01 25.81 33.41
CA SER A 72 18.34 25.16 33.38
C SER A 72 18.46 24.09 32.29
N LYS A 73 19.35 24.37 31.34
CA LYS A 73 20.33 23.49 30.69
C LYS A 73 19.88 22.10 30.20
N GLU A 74 19.89 22.01 28.87
CA GLU A 74 20.15 20.83 28.05
C GLU A 74 20.88 19.68 28.76
N LYS A 75 20.16 18.55 28.86
CA LYS A 75 20.73 17.22 28.65
C LYS A 75 19.77 16.48 27.75
N ALA A 76 20.27 16.05 26.58
CA ALA A 76 19.62 15.07 25.74
C ALA A 76 19.48 13.77 26.55
N LYS A 77 18.38 13.64 27.28
CA LYS A 77 17.87 12.35 27.74
C LYS A 77 17.25 11.67 26.53
N SER A 78 17.53 10.39 26.36
CA SER A 78 16.74 9.52 25.49
C SER A 78 15.26 9.83 25.71
N GLU A 79 14.56 10.21 24.64
CA GLU A 79 13.11 10.37 24.68
C GLU A 79 12.50 8.99 24.96
N GLU A 80 12.32 8.64 26.23
CA GLU A 80 11.42 7.55 26.60
C GLU A 80 10.04 7.97 26.11
N THR A 81 9.51 7.24 25.12
CA THR A 81 8.16 7.45 24.63
C THR A 81 7.18 7.18 25.76
N GLU A 82 6.24 8.10 25.96
CA GLU A 82 5.29 8.02 27.06
C GLU A 82 4.31 6.86 26.83
N LYS A 83 4.07 6.05 27.86
CA LYS A 83 3.15 4.91 27.76
C LYS A 83 1.70 5.37 27.82
N ILE A 84 0.85 4.71 27.05
CA ILE A 84 -0.59 4.98 27.01
C ILE A 84 -1.26 4.15 28.11
N ALA A 85 -2.16 4.78 28.86
CA ALA A 85 -2.91 4.17 29.94
C ALA A 85 -4.42 4.35 29.76
N TYR A 86 -5.21 3.52 30.43
CA TYR A 86 -6.64 3.76 30.58
C TYR A 86 -6.91 5.14 31.21
N GLY A 87 -7.83 5.90 30.62
CA GLY A 87 -8.13 7.28 30.98
C GLY A 87 -7.37 8.34 30.18
N SER A 88 -6.36 7.94 29.40
CA SER A 88 -5.59 8.86 28.55
C SER A 88 -6.45 9.44 27.44
N VAL A 89 -6.21 10.71 27.10
CA VAL A 89 -6.80 11.38 25.93
C VAL A 89 -5.84 11.29 24.75
N ILE A 90 -6.33 10.73 23.66
CA ILE A 90 -5.55 10.42 22.45
C ILE A 90 -6.19 11.03 21.20
N CYS A 91 -5.36 11.25 20.19
CA CYS A 91 -5.77 11.37 18.79
C CYS A 91 -5.50 10.05 18.07
N VAL A 92 -6.45 9.62 17.24
CA VAL A 92 -6.32 8.42 16.41
C VAL A 92 -6.22 8.87 14.95
N LYS A 93 -5.09 8.60 14.29
CA LYS A 93 -4.82 9.06 12.92
C LYS A 93 -4.62 7.87 11.98
N HIS A 94 -5.38 7.82 10.90
CA HIS A 94 -5.33 6.75 9.92
C HIS A 94 -4.05 6.83 9.07
N GLN A 95 -3.33 5.71 8.95
CA GLN A 95 -2.02 5.69 8.27
C GLN A 95 -2.11 6.00 6.78
N ALA A 96 -3.08 5.40 6.09
CA ALA A 96 -3.15 5.48 4.63
C ALA A 96 -3.74 6.78 4.08
N SER A 97 -4.55 7.51 4.85
CA SER A 97 -5.12 8.80 4.42
C SER A 97 -4.54 9.99 5.16
N ASP A 98 -3.76 9.75 6.20
CA ASP A 98 -3.20 10.80 7.05
C ASP A 98 -4.26 11.67 7.75
N LYS A 99 -5.52 11.20 7.81
CA LYS A 99 -6.66 11.87 8.43
C LYS A 99 -6.92 11.37 9.85
N PHE A 100 -7.49 12.21 10.69
CA PHE A 100 -7.83 11.91 12.07
C PHE A 100 -9.24 11.38 12.17
N LEU A 101 -9.46 10.41 13.07
CA LEU A 101 -10.78 10.09 13.57
C LEU A 101 -11.35 11.34 14.23
N ILE A 102 -12.54 11.76 13.82
CA ILE A 102 -13.25 12.90 14.40
C ILE A 102 -14.70 12.54 14.69
N ALA A 103 -15.28 13.19 15.70
CA ALA A 103 -16.72 13.16 15.93
C ALA A 103 -17.32 14.55 15.73
N ASN A 104 -18.25 14.69 14.78
CA ASN A 104 -18.89 15.97 14.49
C ASN A 104 -20.02 16.30 15.48
N ASP A 105 -20.58 17.50 15.36
CA ASP A 105 -21.65 17.97 16.26
C ASP A 105 -22.98 17.23 16.03
N GLU A 106 -23.10 16.48 14.93
CA GLU A 106 -24.23 15.61 14.59
C GLU A 106 -24.05 14.17 15.11
N ASN A 107 -23.03 13.93 15.95
CA ASN A 107 -22.68 12.61 16.50
C ASN A 107 -22.27 11.58 15.43
N GLU A 108 -21.88 12.01 14.24
CA GLU A 108 -21.26 11.15 13.22
C GLU A 108 -19.75 11.08 13.45
N VAL A 109 -19.19 9.88 13.29
CA VAL A 109 -17.75 9.63 13.43
C VAL A 109 -17.17 9.35 12.05
N LYS A 110 -16.08 10.01 11.67
CA LYS A 110 -15.48 9.89 10.33
C LYS A 110 -13.99 10.24 10.36
N LEU A 111 -13.30 10.06 9.22
CA LEU A 111 -11.93 10.54 9.07
C LEU A 111 -11.90 11.91 8.38
N SER A 112 -11.21 12.89 8.99
CA SER A 112 -11.04 14.23 8.42
C SER A 112 -9.63 14.77 8.65
N SER A 113 -9.22 15.77 7.86
CA SER A 113 -7.87 16.37 7.94
C SER A 113 -7.67 17.29 9.15
N SER A 114 -8.70 17.53 9.95
CA SER A 114 -8.64 18.42 11.12
C SER A 114 -8.12 17.68 12.36
N ASP A 115 -7.07 18.24 13.00
CA ASP A 115 -6.62 17.87 14.34
C ASP A 115 -7.11 18.92 15.34
N ASP A 116 -8.43 19.03 15.50
CA ASP A 116 -9.07 19.94 16.43
C ASP A 116 -9.60 19.18 17.65
N ALA A 117 -10.26 19.86 18.59
CA ALA A 117 -10.80 19.14 19.75
C ALA A 117 -11.90 18.10 19.41
N LYS A 118 -12.36 17.96 18.15
CA LYS A 118 -13.27 16.89 17.69
C LYS A 118 -12.52 15.59 17.41
N SER A 119 -11.18 15.62 17.34
CA SER A 119 -10.33 14.44 17.16
C SER A 119 -9.90 13.76 18.47
N LEU A 120 -10.35 14.29 19.62
CA LEU A 120 -9.93 13.84 20.94
C LEU A 120 -10.84 12.75 21.50
N PHE A 121 -10.23 11.59 21.78
CA PHE A 121 -10.91 10.45 22.38
C PHE A 121 -10.20 10.00 23.64
N ARG A 122 -10.96 9.57 24.64
CA ARG A 122 -10.44 8.95 25.85
C ARG A 122 -10.48 7.43 25.72
N VAL A 123 -9.39 6.77 26.13
CA VAL A 123 -9.32 5.31 26.20
C VAL A 123 -10.00 4.84 27.48
N VAL A 124 -11.07 4.06 27.36
CA VAL A 124 -11.88 3.62 28.51
C VAL A 124 -11.96 2.10 28.55
N SER A 125 -11.83 1.51 29.72
CA SER A 125 -12.02 0.06 29.90
C SER A 125 -13.51 -0.31 29.76
N PRO A 126 -13.89 -1.33 28.98
CA PRO A 126 -15.28 -1.72 28.80
C PRO A 126 -15.87 -2.38 30.06
N ASN A 127 -15.02 -3.02 30.86
CA ASN A 127 -15.36 -3.64 32.14
C ASN A 127 -14.61 -2.89 33.24
N HIS A 128 -15.22 -2.65 34.40
CA HIS A 128 -14.57 -1.96 35.53
C HIS A 128 -13.35 -2.71 36.13
N GLU A 129 -12.90 -3.80 35.50
CA GLU A 129 -11.77 -4.63 35.90
C GLU A 129 -10.41 -3.92 35.70
N LEU A 130 -10.31 -3.02 34.72
CA LEU A 130 -9.09 -2.25 34.46
C LEU A 130 -9.29 -0.81 34.92
N GLU A 131 -8.59 -0.46 36.00
CA GLU A 131 -8.64 0.86 36.62
C GLU A 131 -7.96 1.95 35.78
N TRP A 132 -8.39 3.19 36.00
CA TRP A 132 -7.75 4.36 35.42
C TRP A 132 -6.27 4.44 35.81
N GLY A 133 -5.41 4.79 34.85
CA GLY A 133 -3.97 4.84 35.03
C GLY A 133 -3.25 3.51 34.81
N ASN A 134 -3.97 2.39 34.69
CA ASN A 134 -3.35 1.12 34.26
C ASN A 134 -2.85 1.24 32.83
N LEU A 135 -1.62 0.75 32.59
CA LEU A 135 -0.99 0.79 31.29
C LEU A 135 -1.74 -0.12 30.30
N LEU A 136 -2.00 0.41 29.11
CA LEU A 136 -2.66 -0.33 28.03
C LEU A 136 -1.67 -1.33 27.43
N LYS A 137 -2.10 -2.58 27.32
CA LYS A 137 -1.31 -3.70 26.78
C LYS A 137 -1.90 -4.21 25.47
N ASP A 138 -1.08 -4.87 24.67
CA ASP A 138 -1.51 -5.51 23.43
C ASP A 138 -2.67 -6.50 23.67
N ASN A 139 -3.69 -6.43 22.82
CA ASN A 139 -4.97 -7.14 22.89
C ASN A 139 -5.87 -6.75 24.09
N ASP A 140 -5.56 -5.67 24.81
CA ASP A 140 -6.47 -5.15 25.83
C ASP A 140 -7.76 -4.63 25.18
N PRO A 141 -8.93 -4.88 25.82
CA PRO A 141 -10.20 -4.39 25.33
C PRO A 141 -10.41 -2.92 25.75
N ILE A 142 -10.90 -2.10 24.82
CA ILE A 142 -11.16 -0.68 25.02
C ILE A 142 -12.52 -0.25 24.45
N LYS A 143 -13.00 0.90 24.93
CA LYS A 143 -13.96 1.77 24.26
C LYS A 143 -13.31 3.14 24.04
N LEU A 144 -13.69 3.81 22.96
CA LEU A 144 -13.27 5.19 22.69
C LEU A 144 -14.40 6.14 23.06
N GLU A 145 -14.19 6.95 24.09
CA GLU A 145 -15.13 8.00 24.53
C GLU A 145 -14.77 9.33 23.86
N CYS A 146 -15.73 10.01 23.24
CA CYS A 146 -15.54 11.36 22.73
C CYS A 146 -15.35 12.33 23.91
N ASN A 147 -14.22 13.03 23.93
CA ASN A 147 -13.87 13.91 25.06
C ASN A 147 -14.84 15.10 25.24
N ARG A 148 -15.66 15.44 24.23
CA ARG A 148 -16.61 16.57 24.29
C ARG A 148 -18.00 16.22 24.80
N SER A 149 -18.45 14.99 24.56
CA SER A 149 -19.85 14.60 24.79
C SER A 149 -20.02 13.42 25.73
N SER A 150 -18.93 12.80 26.18
CA SER A 150 -18.94 11.56 26.98
C SER A 150 -19.72 10.42 26.35
N LEU A 151 -19.97 10.50 25.04
CA LEU A 151 -20.54 9.44 24.24
C LEU A 151 -19.42 8.61 23.61
N PHE A 152 -19.67 7.34 23.36
CA PHE A 152 -18.68 6.41 22.84
C PHE A 152 -18.84 6.19 21.34
N VAL A 153 -17.70 5.96 20.67
CA VAL A 153 -17.67 5.48 19.29
C VAL A 153 -18.40 4.14 19.20
N ASN A 154 -19.38 4.08 18.31
CA ASN A 154 -20.23 2.91 18.11
C ASN A 154 -20.43 2.65 16.61
N PHE A 155 -20.04 1.47 16.17
CA PHE A 155 -20.27 0.95 14.82
C PHE A 155 -21.58 0.18 14.80
N ASN A 156 -22.59 0.70 14.11
CA ASN A 156 -23.86 0.00 13.92
C ASN A 156 -23.93 -0.57 12.51
N TYR A 157 -24.26 -1.86 12.39
CA TYR A 157 -24.52 -2.44 11.08
C TYR A 157 -25.84 -1.93 10.51
N VAL A 158 -25.78 -1.31 9.34
CA VAL A 158 -26.95 -0.81 8.61
C VAL A 158 -27.33 -1.84 7.54
N GLN A 159 -28.27 -2.74 7.87
CA GLN A 159 -28.69 -3.84 6.99
C GLN A 159 -29.02 -3.38 5.55
N LYS A 160 -29.71 -2.25 5.39
CA LYS A 160 -30.09 -1.72 4.06
C LYS A 160 -28.88 -1.36 3.19
N ARG A 161 -27.78 -0.94 3.80
CA ARG A 161 -26.54 -0.54 3.10
C ARG A 161 -25.46 -1.62 3.14
N LYS A 162 -25.70 -2.71 3.86
CA LYS A 162 -24.73 -3.79 4.12
C LYS A 162 -23.36 -3.27 4.58
N CYS A 163 -23.35 -2.20 5.38
CA CYS A 163 -22.14 -1.53 5.84
C CYS A 163 -22.30 -1.10 7.30
N TYR A 164 -21.19 -0.83 7.98
CA TYR A 164 -21.24 -0.20 9.29
C TYR A 164 -21.36 1.30 9.15
N LYS A 165 -22.14 1.93 10.03
CA LYS A 165 -22.14 3.39 10.22
C LYS A 165 -21.60 3.72 11.61
N PRO A 166 -20.42 4.35 11.70
CA PRO A 166 -19.85 4.82 12.96
C PRO A 166 -20.56 6.10 13.45
N THR A 167 -20.96 6.09 14.72
CA THR A 167 -21.69 7.20 15.38
C THR A 167 -21.30 7.28 16.85
N LEU A 168 -21.62 8.38 17.53
CA LEU A 168 -21.53 8.48 18.99
C LEU A 168 -22.82 8.02 19.66
N LYS A 169 -22.70 7.12 20.65
CA LYS A 169 -23.82 6.59 21.45
C LYS A 169 -23.42 6.38 22.91
N ALA A 170 -24.40 6.24 23.80
CA ALA A 170 -24.15 5.92 25.21
C ALA A 170 -23.47 4.56 25.40
N ASN A 171 -23.76 3.59 24.52
CA ASN A 171 -23.07 2.30 24.50
C ASN A 171 -22.04 2.29 23.37
N GLY A 172 -20.75 2.14 23.71
CA GLY A 172 -19.66 2.05 22.73
C GLY A 172 -19.45 0.65 22.17
N THR A 173 -18.87 0.57 20.98
CA THR A 173 -18.29 -0.66 20.46
C THR A 173 -17.02 -0.99 21.25
N VAL A 174 -16.85 -2.26 21.61
CA VAL A 174 -15.62 -2.75 22.25
C VAL A 174 -14.63 -3.15 21.16
N PHE A 175 -13.39 -2.70 21.32
CA PHE A 175 -12.28 -3.06 20.44
C PHE A 175 -11.16 -3.70 21.24
N ASP A 176 -10.55 -4.75 20.71
CA ASP A 176 -9.25 -5.20 21.15
C ASP A 176 -8.20 -4.38 20.40
N VAL A 177 -7.31 -3.70 21.14
CA VAL A 177 -6.25 -2.89 20.54
C VAL A 177 -5.08 -3.80 20.22
N GLN A 178 -4.77 -3.94 18.94
CA GLN A 178 -3.67 -4.79 18.49
C GLN A 178 -2.49 -3.93 18.04
N MET A 179 -1.30 -4.28 18.50
CA MET A 179 -0.06 -3.65 18.08
C MET A 179 0.21 -3.98 16.61
N TYR A 180 0.29 -2.95 15.79
CA TYR A 180 0.75 -3.09 14.41
C TYR A 180 2.26 -2.89 14.31
N CYS A 181 2.76 -1.81 14.92
CA CYS A 181 4.15 -1.37 14.81
C CYS A 181 4.44 -0.38 15.94
N HIS A 182 5.51 -0.59 16.71
CA HIS A 182 6.00 0.45 17.61
C HIS A 182 6.51 1.67 16.82
N LYS A 183 6.57 2.84 17.47
CA LYS A 183 7.24 4.01 16.92
C LYS A 183 8.71 3.68 16.63
N GLN A 184 9.01 3.44 15.36
CA GLN A 184 10.30 2.94 14.89
C GLN A 184 11.19 4.02 14.28
N ASN A 185 12.45 3.65 14.08
CA ASN A 185 13.39 4.41 13.29
C ASN A 185 12.78 4.73 11.91
N SER A 186 12.73 6.02 11.58
CA SER A 186 12.16 6.53 10.33
C SER A 186 12.76 5.90 9.06
N LYS A 187 13.98 5.36 9.15
CA LYS A 187 14.67 4.73 8.02
C LYS A 187 14.35 3.24 7.87
N SER A 188 13.80 2.58 8.88
CA SER A 188 13.56 1.14 8.84
C SER A 188 12.42 0.79 7.88
N ILE A 189 12.62 -0.27 7.08
CA ILE A 189 11.59 -0.82 6.20
C ILE A 189 10.63 -1.64 7.05
N LYS A 190 9.41 -1.15 7.20
CA LYS A 190 8.36 -1.86 7.93
C LYS A 190 7.75 -2.95 7.07
N GLY A 191 7.37 -4.06 7.69
CA GLY A 191 6.54 -5.04 7.02
C GLY A 191 5.23 -4.40 6.54
N GLY A 192 4.80 -4.77 5.33
CA GLY A 192 3.62 -4.21 4.68
C GLY A 192 3.79 -2.80 4.10
N SER A 193 4.84 -2.05 4.44
CA SER A 193 5.09 -0.73 3.83
C SER A 193 5.56 -0.85 2.39
N PRO A 194 5.06 0.00 1.47
CA PRO A 194 5.53 -0.02 0.08
C PRO A 194 6.98 0.44 -0.08
N ILE A 195 7.70 -0.29 -0.92
CA ILE A 195 9.10 -0.10 -1.27
C ILE A 195 9.29 -0.15 -2.78
N ILE A 196 10.45 0.34 -3.22
CA ILE A 196 10.98 0.16 -4.55
C ILE A 196 12.24 -0.71 -4.45
N ILE A 197 12.37 -1.67 -5.35
CA ILE A 197 13.55 -2.53 -5.45
C ILE A 197 14.33 -2.10 -6.70
N SER A 198 15.49 -1.49 -6.50
CA SER A 198 16.40 -1.03 -7.56
C SER A 198 17.52 -2.02 -7.77
N THR A 199 18.03 -2.15 -8.99
CA THR A 199 19.25 -2.93 -9.25
C THR A 199 20.51 -2.20 -8.77
N LEU A 200 21.57 -2.95 -8.43
CA LEU A 200 22.93 -2.42 -8.28
C LEU A 200 23.78 -2.56 -9.55
N LEU A 201 23.21 -3.04 -10.65
CA LEU A 201 23.85 -2.94 -11.96
C LEU A 201 24.11 -1.46 -12.29
N ASN A 202 25.13 -1.20 -13.12
CA ASN A 202 25.46 0.15 -13.59
C ASN A 202 24.43 0.69 -14.63
N ILE A 203 23.15 0.47 -14.38
CA ILE A 203 22.01 0.95 -15.14
C ILE A 203 20.97 1.49 -14.16
N GLU A 204 20.21 2.50 -14.59
CA GLU A 204 19.05 2.95 -13.84
C GLU A 204 17.89 2.00 -14.11
N GLY A 205 17.54 1.17 -13.14
CA GLY A 205 16.47 0.20 -13.31
C GLY A 205 15.87 -0.31 -12.02
N TYR A 206 14.57 -0.56 -12.06
CA TYR A 206 13.76 -1.01 -10.94
C TYR A 206 12.96 -2.24 -11.34
N LEU A 207 12.64 -3.10 -10.36
CA LEU A 207 11.66 -4.14 -10.61
C LEU A 207 10.31 -3.50 -10.94
N CYS A 208 9.61 -4.09 -11.90
CA CYS A 208 8.31 -3.64 -12.35
C CYS A 208 7.46 -4.83 -12.76
N ALA A 209 6.19 -4.83 -12.34
CA ALA A 209 5.23 -5.80 -12.82
C ALA A 209 4.64 -5.35 -14.16
N THR A 210 4.68 -6.25 -15.14
CA THR A 210 4.04 -6.03 -16.45
C THR A 210 2.63 -6.63 -16.44
N GLY A 211 1.67 -5.92 -17.06
CA GLY A 211 0.26 -6.32 -17.09
C GLY A 211 -0.62 -5.70 -16.00
N SER A 212 -0.12 -4.74 -15.23
CA SER A 212 -0.96 -3.88 -14.38
C SER A 212 -1.63 -2.76 -15.20
N PHE A 213 -2.67 -2.14 -14.63
CA PHE A 213 -3.47 -1.06 -15.24
C PHE A 213 -2.66 0.10 -15.87
N PHE A 214 -1.44 0.37 -15.38
CA PHE A 214 -0.61 1.49 -15.84
C PHE A 214 0.42 1.08 -16.91
N SER A 215 0.77 -0.20 -16.99
CA SER A 215 1.79 -0.70 -17.92
C SER A 215 1.40 -0.58 -19.40
N SER A 216 0.10 -0.54 -19.72
CA SER A 216 -0.38 -0.33 -21.10
C SER A 216 -0.06 1.07 -21.66
N LYS A 217 0.02 2.10 -20.79
CA LYS A 217 0.39 3.45 -21.22
C LYS A 217 1.87 3.59 -21.57
N ILE A 218 2.76 2.78 -20.99
CA ILE A 218 4.17 2.78 -21.37
C ILE A 218 4.32 2.27 -22.81
N ASP A 219 3.55 1.25 -23.17
CA ASP A 219 3.60 0.66 -24.51
C ASP A 219 2.86 1.54 -25.56
N GLU A 220 1.78 2.25 -25.18
CA GLU A 220 1.02 3.15 -26.09
C GLU A 220 1.63 4.55 -26.29
N ILE A 221 2.20 5.16 -25.24
CA ILE A 221 2.85 6.48 -25.36
C ILE A 221 4.13 6.38 -26.20
N GLU A 222 4.76 5.20 -26.28
CA GLU A 222 5.96 4.99 -27.08
C GLU A 222 5.67 4.51 -28.52
N SER A 223 4.50 3.94 -28.83
CA SER A 223 4.15 3.60 -30.22
C SER A 223 3.73 4.81 -31.07
N THR A 224 3.37 5.92 -30.42
CA THR A 224 2.91 7.16 -31.06
C THR A 224 3.99 8.22 -31.23
N ARG A 225 5.24 7.95 -30.81
CA ARG A 225 6.38 8.83 -31.12
C ARG A 225 7.04 8.35 -32.42
N PRO A 226 7.00 9.13 -33.52
CA PRO A 226 7.80 8.81 -34.69
C PRO A 226 9.28 8.81 -34.29
N LEU A 227 10.03 7.82 -34.75
CA LEU A 227 11.49 7.87 -34.74
C LEU A 227 11.92 9.11 -35.53
N GLU A 228 12.39 10.16 -34.85
CA GLU A 228 13.22 11.16 -35.51
C GLU A 228 14.62 10.56 -35.71
N GLU A 229 14.90 10.16 -36.94
CA GLU A 229 16.27 9.91 -37.39
C GLU A 229 17.10 11.21 -37.34
N PRO A 230 18.37 11.17 -36.94
CA PRO A 230 19.22 12.35 -36.95
C PRO A 230 19.65 12.66 -38.40
N SER A 231 18.92 13.54 -39.09
CA SER A 231 19.32 14.02 -40.40
C SER A 231 20.26 15.22 -40.29
N ALA A 232 21.46 15.04 -40.83
CA ALA A 232 22.44 16.07 -41.05
C ALA A 232 21.92 17.15 -42.00
N SER A 233 22.31 18.40 -41.71
CA SER A 233 22.05 19.59 -42.52
C SER A 233 22.51 19.44 -43.98
N TYR A 234 21.70 19.86 -44.95
CA TYR A 234 22.08 20.74 -46.07
C TYR A 234 20.85 21.20 -46.89
N GLY A 235 20.51 22.49 -46.74
CA GLY A 235 20.04 23.48 -47.73
C GLY A 235 19.01 23.21 -48.86
N ARG A 236 17.98 24.07 -48.87
CA ARG A 236 17.26 24.72 -50.03
C ARG A 236 16.46 23.77 -50.97
N SER A 237 15.28 24.06 -51.54
CA SER A 237 14.49 25.28 -51.81
C SER A 237 13.06 24.86 -52.23
N LEU A 238 12.06 25.70 -51.91
CA LEU A 238 10.79 26.02 -52.62
C LEU A 238 10.21 25.08 -53.71
N GLU A 239 8.96 24.64 -53.54
CA GLU A 239 7.75 25.10 -54.29
C GLU A 239 6.51 24.19 -54.03
N GLU A 240 5.38 24.82 -53.67
CA GLU A 240 4.00 24.33 -53.77
C GLU A 240 3.43 24.66 -55.19
N PRO A 241 2.16 24.35 -55.55
CA PRO A 241 1.25 23.24 -55.23
C PRO A 241 0.66 22.66 -56.55
N THR A 242 -0.40 21.83 -56.54
CA THR A 242 -1.67 22.00 -57.31
C THR A 242 -2.53 20.72 -57.26
N GLU A 243 -3.83 20.96 -57.06
CA GLU A 243 -4.99 20.06 -57.10
C GLU A 243 -5.15 19.29 -58.42
N GLN A 244 -5.71 18.07 -58.38
CA GLN A 244 -6.78 17.68 -59.32
C GLN A 244 -7.53 16.41 -58.88
N GLN A 245 -8.85 16.55 -58.84
CA GLN A 245 -9.85 15.51 -58.61
C GLN A 245 -10.14 14.70 -59.89
N SER A 246 -10.41 13.40 -59.73
CA SER A 246 -11.41 12.64 -60.51
C SER A 246 -11.59 11.29 -59.81
N GLY A 247 -12.73 11.00 -59.18
CA GLY A 247 -13.87 10.31 -59.80
C GLY A 247 -13.65 8.79 -59.77
N ILE A 248 -14.51 7.87 -59.34
CA ILE A 248 -15.97 7.78 -59.21
C ILE A 248 -16.21 6.50 -58.36
N GLU A 249 -17.24 6.54 -57.50
CA GLU A 249 -18.05 5.43 -56.94
C GLU A 249 -17.37 4.10 -56.52
N GLN A 250 -17.54 3.72 -55.25
CA GLN A 250 -18.49 2.66 -54.87
C GLN A 250 -18.45 2.35 -53.37
N GLN A 251 -19.66 2.16 -52.83
CA GLN A 251 -19.99 1.35 -51.66
C GLN A 251 -19.56 1.87 -50.28
N SER A 252 -20.53 2.54 -49.65
CA SER A 252 -20.75 2.56 -48.22
C SER A 252 -20.66 1.15 -47.61
N ARG A 253 -19.49 0.80 -47.08
CA ARG A 253 -19.34 -0.21 -46.04
C ARG A 253 -18.75 0.51 -44.84
N ILE A 254 -19.63 0.86 -43.91
CA ILE A 254 -19.22 1.17 -42.54
C ILE A 254 -18.72 -0.17 -41.99
N GLU A 255 -17.44 -0.46 -42.18
CA GLU A 255 -16.76 -1.42 -41.33
C GLU A 255 -16.60 -0.73 -39.98
N GLN A 256 -17.52 -1.07 -39.08
CA GLN A 256 -17.31 -0.88 -37.65
C GLN A 256 -15.94 -1.47 -37.33
N PRO A 257 -15.04 -0.76 -36.64
CA PRO A 257 -13.96 -1.43 -35.93
C PRO A 257 -14.61 -2.19 -34.77
N ASP A 258 -15.10 -3.39 -35.07
CA ASP A 258 -15.40 -4.43 -34.11
C ASP A 258 -14.08 -4.92 -33.54
N GLU A 259 -13.55 -4.17 -32.60
CA GLU A 259 -12.73 -4.68 -31.51
C GLU A 259 -12.66 -3.58 -30.45
N GLN A 260 -13.73 -3.47 -29.67
CA GLN A 260 -13.66 -2.76 -28.40
C GLN A 260 -12.56 -3.42 -27.55
N PRO A 261 -11.60 -2.64 -27.00
CA PRO A 261 -10.61 -3.19 -26.10
C PRO A 261 -11.31 -3.86 -24.93
N LYS A 262 -11.17 -5.19 -24.83
CA LYS A 262 -11.62 -5.98 -23.68
C LYS A 262 -10.75 -5.62 -22.49
N TYR A 263 -11.14 -4.59 -21.75
CA TYR A 263 -10.57 -4.28 -20.45
C TYR A 263 -11.02 -5.35 -19.45
N SER A 264 -10.14 -6.30 -19.13
CA SER A 264 -10.38 -7.28 -18.07
C SER A 264 -9.80 -6.77 -16.75
N LEU A 265 -10.69 -6.30 -15.87
CA LEU A 265 -10.34 -5.96 -14.49
C LEU A 265 -10.11 -7.19 -13.59
N THR A 266 -10.28 -8.42 -14.09
CA THR A 266 -9.94 -9.73 -13.45
C THR A 266 -10.52 -10.92 -14.24
N LYS A 267 -10.69 -10.81 -15.56
CA LYS A 267 -10.89 -12.05 -16.33
C LYS A 267 -9.55 -12.75 -16.41
N GLU A 268 -9.48 -13.92 -15.79
CA GLU A 268 -8.63 -15.01 -16.26
C GLU A 268 -8.77 -15.08 -17.78
N GLY A 269 -7.85 -14.42 -18.48
CA GLY A 269 -7.64 -14.70 -19.88
C GLY A 269 -7.23 -16.16 -19.91
N HIS A 270 -8.05 -17.00 -20.54
CA HIS A 270 -7.64 -18.33 -20.94
C HIS A 270 -6.42 -18.20 -21.86
N GLY A 271 -5.24 -18.18 -21.25
CA GLY A 271 -3.92 -17.96 -21.83
C GLY A 271 -2.90 -18.08 -20.71
N LYS A 272 -2.20 -19.22 -20.67
CA LYS A 272 -1.31 -19.70 -19.58
C LYS A 272 -0.04 -18.85 -19.30
N GLU A 273 0.00 -17.57 -19.63
CA GLU A 273 1.11 -16.69 -19.23
C GLU A 273 0.71 -15.91 -17.98
N GLY A 274 1.25 -16.33 -16.83
CA GLY A 274 1.14 -15.56 -15.59
C GLY A 274 1.77 -14.18 -15.75
N MET A 275 1.25 -13.20 -15.00
CA MET A 275 1.83 -11.86 -14.90
C MET A 275 3.35 -11.95 -14.65
N LYS A 276 4.11 -11.16 -15.40
CA LYS A 276 5.57 -11.20 -15.44
C LYS A 276 6.15 -10.02 -14.68
N VAL A 277 7.28 -10.26 -14.00
CA VAL A 277 8.07 -9.20 -13.35
C VAL A 277 9.40 -9.15 -14.04
N ASP A 278 9.76 -7.95 -14.45
CA ASP A 278 10.99 -7.65 -15.16
C ASP A 278 11.72 -6.52 -14.44
N LEU A 279 13.02 -6.40 -14.71
CA LEU A 279 13.75 -5.18 -14.42
C LEU A 279 13.54 -4.21 -15.59
N CYS A 280 12.89 -3.08 -15.33
CA CYS A 280 12.69 -2.01 -16.31
C CYS A 280 13.81 -0.98 -16.19
N LYS A 281 14.56 -0.78 -17.27
CA LYS A 281 15.60 0.25 -17.39
C LYS A 281 14.97 1.58 -17.81
N PHE A 282 15.33 2.65 -17.10
CA PHE A 282 14.96 4.02 -17.45
C PHE A 282 16.09 4.68 -18.25
N MET A 283 15.73 5.40 -19.32
CA MET A 283 16.67 5.91 -20.33
C MET A 283 17.20 7.33 -20.03
N GLU A 284 16.65 8.04 -19.04
CA GLU A 284 16.95 9.46 -18.80
C GLU A 284 18.10 9.71 -17.81
N GLY A 285 19.24 9.03 -18.01
CA GLY A 285 20.62 9.49 -17.75
C GLY A 285 20.96 10.24 -16.45
N SER A 286 20.13 10.22 -15.43
CA SER A 286 20.30 10.99 -14.23
C SER A 286 19.45 10.36 -13.13
N PHE A 287 20.09 9.99 -12.03
CA PHE A 287 19.51 9.49 -10.77
C PHE A 287 18.54 10.50 -10.10
N LYS A 288 17.69 11.18 -10.87
CA LYS A 288 16.93 12.36 -10.46
C LYS A 288 15.49 12.03 -10.11
N LYS A 289 14.94 10.89 -10.53
CA LYS A 289 13.52 10.58 -10.28
C LYS A 289 13.30 9.10 -9.92
N LEU A 290 12.75 8.85 -8.73
CA LEU A 290 12.18 7.55 -8.37
C LEU A 290 11.01 7.24 -9.31
N PRO A 291 10.68 5.96 -9.57
CA PRO A 291 9.48 5.62 -10.31
C PRO A 291 8.26 6.23 -9.61
N GLU A 292 7.43 6.92 -10.39
CA GLU A 292 6.17 7.52 -9.93
C GLU A 292 4.97 6.59 -10.18
N TYR A 293 5.22 5.41 -10.74
CA TYR A 293 4.20 4.46 -11.15
C TYR A 293 4.09 3.32 -10.13
N GLY A 294 2.86 2.99 -9.78
CA GLY A 294 2.53 1.91 -8.84
C GLY A 294 3.03 0.52 -9.24
N ASP A 295 3.35 0.31 -10.51
CA ASP A 295 3.83 -0.96 -11.07
C ASP A 295 5.19 -1.39 -10.49
N ALA A 296 5.97 -0.42 -10.01
CA ALA A 296 7.27 -0.63 -9.38
C ALA A 296 7.18 -0.72 -7.84
N PHE A 297 5.98 -0.63 -7.26
CA PHE A 297 5.80 -0.63 -5.81
C PHE A 297 5.51 -2.05 -5.32
N PHE A 298 6.34 -2.50 -4.38
CA PHE A 298 6.24 -3.80 -3.73
C PHE A 298 6.11 -3.64 -2.23
N GLN A 299 5.66 -4.65 -1.52
CA GLN A 299 5.60 -4.73 -0.07
C GLN A 299 6.39 -5.95 0.38
N LEU A 300 7.20 -5.80 1.43
CA LEU A 300 7.78 -6.93 2.13
C LEU A 300 6.82 -7.34 3.24
N GLU A 301 6.22 -8.51 3.13
CA GLU A 301 5.31 -9.04 4.14
C GLU A 301 6.00 -10.13 4.95
N ARG A 302 6.07 -9.96 6.27
CA ARG A 302 6.64 -10.96 7.17
C ARG A 302 5.88 -12.28 7.05
N VAL A 303 6.59 -13.41 7.15
CA VAL A 303 5.93 -14.72 7.27
C VAL A 303 5.44 -14.95 8.71
N SER A 304 6.17 -14.42 9.69
CA SER A 304 5.85 -14.55 11.12
C SER A 304 5.97 -13.21 11.88
N GLY A 305 5.16 -13.07 12.92
CA GLY A 305 5.09 -11.87 13.76
C GLY A 305 4.11 -10.80 13.24
N PRO A 306 4.04 -9.64 13.94
CA PRO A 306 3.15 -8.55 13.56
C PRO A 306 3.50 -7.96 12.20
N PHE A 307 2.50 -7.73 11.35
CA PHE A 307 2.71 -7.29 9.96
C PHE A 307 3.51 -5.99 9.84
N GLY A 308 3.34 -5.03 10.77
CA GLY A 308 3.98 -3.71 10.72
C GLY A 308 5.35 -3.60 11.39
N SER A 309 5.87 -4.68 11.99
CA SER A 309 7.21 -4.69 12.58
C SER A 309 8.31 -4.48 11.52
N PRO A 310 9.52 -4.00 11.87
CA PRO A 310 10.59 -3.78 10.90
C PRO A 310 10.97 -5.12 10.26
N ILE A 311 11.32 -5.13 8.98
CA ILE A 311 11.91 -6.32 8.37
C ILE A 311 13.33 -6.48 8.91
N LEU A 312 13.67 -7.65 9.44
CA LEU A 312 15.01 -7.95 9.92
C LEU A 312 15.83 -8.67 8.85
N PHE A 313 17.15 -8.46 8.83
CA PHE A 313 18.04 -9.25 7.99
C PHE A 313 18.01 -10.73 8.40
N GLY A 314 17.91 -11.62 7.43
CA GLY A 314 17.80 -13.07 7.62
C GLY A 314 16.37 -13.57 7.86
N GLU A 315 15.41 -12.66 8.07
CA GLU A 315 14.00 -13.03 8.27
C GLU A 315 13.33 -13.46 6.96
N GLU A 316 12.38 -14.38 7.07
CA GLU A 316 11.54 -14.84 5.97
C GLU A 316 10.39 -13.86 5.70
N CYS A 317 10.27 -13.46 4.45
CA CYS A 317 9.25 -12.54 3.95
C CYS A 317 8.69 -13.00 2.60
N ARG A 318 7.57 -12.40 2.23
CA ARG A 318 6.94 -12.48 0.92
C ARG A 318 7.07 -11.12 0.25
N ILE A 319 7.31 -11.10 -1.07
CA ILE A 319 7.44 -9.87 -1.84
C ILE A 319 6.17 -9.69 -2.68
N LYS A 320 5.27 -8.83 -2.24
CA LYS A 320 3.97 -8.60 -2.87
C LYS A 320 4.01 -7.37 -3.77
N GLN A 321 3.44 -7.43 -4.96
CA GLN A 321 3.28 -6.24 -5.79
C GLN A 321 1.98 -5.51 -5.42
N LEU A 322 2.09 -4.20 -5.21
CA LEU A 322 1.05 -3.41 -4.53
C LEU A 322 -0.30 -3.37 -5.28
N PHE A 323 -0.29 -3.29 -6.62
CA PHE A 323 -1.51 -3.07 -7.41
C PHE A 323 -2.21 -4.35 -7.88
N SER A 324 -1.46 -5.42 -8.08
CA SER A 324 -1.98 -6.75 -8.45
C SER A 324 -2.29 -7.59 -7.23
N PHE A 325 -1.74 -7.24 -6.06
CA PHE A 325 -1.76 -8.03 -4.82
C PHE A 325 -1.17 -9.44 -4.97
N LYS A 326 -0.41 -9.69 -6.05
CA LYS A 326 0.28 -10.94 -6.32
C LYS A 326 1.68 -10.94 -5.74
N TYR A 327 2.20 -12.14 -5.52
CA TYR A 327 3.49 -12.34 -4.88
C TYR A 327 4.53 -12.79 -5.90
N LEU A 328 5.75 -12.27 -5.73
CA LEU A 328 6.90 -12.73 -6.47
C LEU A 328 7.13 -14.19 -6.13
N ALA A 329 7.32 -15.03 -7.14
CA ALA A 329 7.51 -16.46 -6.98
C ALA A 329 8.58 -16.98 -7.91
N ILE A 330 9.37 -17.96 -7.45
CA ILE A 330 10.26 -18.74 -8.32
C ILE A 330 9.60 -20.08 -8.60
N LYS A 331 9.17 -20.26 -9.85
CA LYS A 331 8.57 -21.53 -10.28
C LYS A 331 9.65 -22.61 -10.39
N SER A 332 9.39 -23.76 -9.78
CA SER A 332 10.18 -24.99 -9.93
C SER A 332 10.07 -25.51 -11.38
N SER A 333 10.78 -24.87 -12.28
CA SER A 333 10.95 -25.23 -13.69
C SER A 333 12.44 -25.29 -14.00
N PRO A 334 12.88 -26.01 -15.06
CA PRO A 334 14.29 -26.07 -15.44
C PRO A 334 14.90 -24.68 -15.68
N ALA A 335 14.08 -23.71 -16.11
CA ALA A 335 14.48 -22.33 -16.36
C ALA A 335 14.39 -21.42 -15.12
N GLN A 336 13.88 -21.91 -13.98
CA GLN A 336 13.70 -21.16 -12.72
C GLN A 336 13.13 -19.75 -12.91
N LYS A 337 12.07 -19.67 -13.73
CA LYS A 337 11.44 -18.40 -14.10
C LYS A 337 10.81 -17.73 -12.88
N VAL A 338 11.07 -16.43 -12.73
CA VAL A 338 10.44 -15.56 -11.74
C VAL A 338 9.13 -15.01 -12.32
N VAL A 339 8.05 -15.06 -11.54
CA VAL A 339 6.70 -14.61 -11.95
C VAL A 339 5.94 -13.98 -10.79
N LEU A 340 4.78 -13.36 -11.08
CA LEU A 340 3.77 -13.06 -10.07
C LEU A 340 2.69 -14.12 -10.04
N CYS A 341 2.30 -14.56 -8.86
CA CYS A 341 1.15 -15.44 -8.66
C CYS A 341 0.33 -15.05 -7.43
N ASP A 342 -0.91 -15.49 -7.41
CA ASP A 342 -1.76 -15.40 -6.22
C ASP A 342 -1.17 -16.29 -5.12
N PHE A 343 -1.31 -15.89 -3.86
CA PHE A 343 -0.87 -16.71 -2.73
C PHE A 343 -1.90 -17.79 -2.43
N ASN A 344 -1.45 -19.05 -2.37
CA ASN A 344 -2.23 -20.17 -1.88
C ASN A 344 -1.32 -21.19 -1.18
N GLU A 345 -1.90 -22.09 -0.40
CA GLU A 345 -1.15 -23.10 0.35
C GLU A 345 -0.25 -23.97 -0.56
N GLU A 346 -0.70 -24.24 -1.79
CA GLU A 346 0.04 -25.07 -2.74
C GLU A 346 1.34 -24.41 -3.25
N ASN A 347 1.40 -23.08 -3.26
CA ASN A 347 2.55 -22.32 -3.76
C ASN A 347 3.30 -21.53 -2.70
N GLU A 348 2.91 -21.64 -1.42
CA GLU A 348 3.52 -20.92 -0.29
C GLU A 348 5.05 -21.01 -0.30
N SER A 349 5.59 -22.22 -0.43
CA SER A 349 7.04 -22.45 -0.47
C SER A 349 7.78 -21.76 -1.64
N ASN A 350 7.07 -21.35 -2.70
CA ASN A 350 7.67 -20.71 -3.88
C ASN A 350 7.70 -19.18 -3.79
N VAL A 351 7.04 -18.57 -2.78
CA VAL A 351 6.93 -17.11 -2.61
C VAL A 351 7.75 -16.57 -1.43
N ILE A 352 8.45 -17.44 -0.70
CA ILE A 352 9.19 -17.07 0.51
C ILE A 352 10.65 -16.77 0.18
N PHE A 353 11.09 -15.59 0.62
CA PHE A 353 12.45 -15.09 0.47
C PHE A 353 13.03 -14.66 1.82
N LYS A 354 14.35 -14.77 1.97
CA LYS A 354 15.11 -14.11 3.03
C LYS A 354 15.77 -12.85 2.49
N VAL A 355 15.66 -11.75 3.22
CA VAL A 355 16.39 -10.51 2.90
C VAL A 355 17.75 -10.57 3.58
N LEU A 356 18.82 -10.57 2.81
CA LEU A 356 20.19 -10.70 3.32
C LEU A 356 21.02 -9.49 2.93
N SER A 357 21.98 -9.12 3.78
CA SER A 357 22.96 -8.08 3.46
C SER A 357 23.88 -8.48 2.31
N VAL A 358 24.24 -7.52 1.44
CA VAL A 358 25.35 -7.68 0.47
C VAL A 358 26.73 -7.61 1.14
N SER A 359 26.86 -6.94 2.28
CA SER A 359 28.13 -6.72 2.99
C SER A 359 28.09 -7.32 4.39
N GLY A 360 29.04 -8.21 4.70
CA GLY A 360 29.08 -9.03 5.93
C GLY A 360 29.23 -8.30 7.27
N SER A 361 29.10 -6.97 7.31
CA SER A 361 29.00 -6.19 8.55
C SER A 361 27.93 -5.12 8.34
N ILE A 362 26.71 -5.42 8.74
CA ILE A 362 25.70 -4.40 9.01
C ILE A 362 25.72 -4.17 10.52
N ASP A 363 25.86 -2.91 10.93
CA ASP A 363 25.87 -2.51 12.35
C ASP A 363 24.46 -2.45 12.96
N HIS A 364 23.45 -2.95 12.22
CA HIS A 364 22.03 -2.87 12.53
C HIS A 364 21.29 -4.13 12.04
N GLU A 365 20.27 -4.56 12.77
CA GLU A 365 19.51 -5.79 12.46
C GLU A 365 18.38 -5.56 11.46
N GLU A 366 17.88 -4.33 11.37
CA GLU A 366 16.69 -3.96 10.58
C GLU A 366 17.04 -3.53 9.15
N VAL A 367 16.36 -4.04 8.14
CA VAL A 367 16.50 -3.54 6.77
C VAL A 367 16.08 -2.07 6.73
N CYS A 368 16.96 -1.19 6.25
CA CYS A 368 16.74 0.25 6.19
C CYS A 368 16.66 0.78 4.75
N ASP A 369 16.12 1.98 4.60
CA ASP A 369 16.13 2.74 3.36
C ASP A 369 17.55 2.90 2.83
N PHE A 370 17.72 2.64 1.54
CA PHE A 370 18.99 2.59 0.81
C PHE A 370 19.93 1.42 1.13
N ASP A 371 19.52 0.44 1.95
CA ASP A 371 20.34 -0.75 2.17
C ASP A 371 20.52 -1.59 0.90
N LYS A 372 21.71 -2.19 0.78
CA LYS A 372 22.06 -3.12 -0.29
C LYS A 372 21.76 -4.53 0.16
N VAL A 373 20.88 -5.20 -0.58
CA VAL A 373 20.34 -6.50 -0.18
C VAL A 373 20.45 -7.54 -1.30
N THR A 374 20.39 -8.80 -0.91
CA THR A 374 20.06 -9.92 -1.79
C THR A 374 18.79 -10.59 -1.29
N PHE A 375 17.99 -11.14 -2.19
CA PHE A 375 16.78 -11.89 -1.85
C PHE A 375 17.04 -13.36 -2.12
N GLN A 376 17.21 -14.15 -1.06
CA GLN A 376 17.41 -15.59 -1.18
C GLN A 376 16.07 -16.31 -1.11
N HIS A 377 15.70 -17.00 -2.17
CA HIS A 377 14.53 -17.88 -2.18
C HIS A 377 14.75 -19.07 -1.24
N VAL A 378 13.86 -19.26 -0.27
CA VAL A 378 14.05 -20.24 0.81
C VAL A 378 14.10 -21.66 0.28
N LYS A 379 13.13 -22.05 -0.56
CA LYS A 379 13.00 -23.43 -1.05
C LYS A 379 14.17 -23.88 -1.91
N SER A 380 14.68 -23.02 -2.79
CA SER A 380 15.78 -23.39 -3.71
C SER A 380 17.16 -22.92 -3.22
N SER A 381 17.23 -22.13 -2.15
CA SER A 381 18.46 -21.47 -1.67
C SER A 381 19.16 -20.59 -2.73
N LYS A 382 18.45 -20.20 -3.79
CA LYS A 382 18.97 -19.38 -4.89
C LYS A 382 18.56 -17.93 -4.71
N TYR A 383 19.33 -17.02 -5.27
CA TYR A 383 19.12 -15.59 -5.17
C TYR A 383 18.33 -15.08 -6.37
N LEU A 384 17.38 -14.19 -6.11
CA LEU A 384 16.73 -13.41 -7.16
C LEU A 384 17.82 -12.68 -7.96
N SER A 385 17.77 -12.76 -9.28
CA SER A 385 18.80 -12.21 -10.16
C SER A 385 18.19 -11.67 -11.45
N VAL A 386 18.87 -10.70 -12.05
CA VAL A 386 18.54 -10.16 -13.38
C VAL A 386 19.23 -11.01 -14.45
N ASP A 387 18.48 -11.48 -15.46
CA ASP A 387 19.03 -12.12 -16.65
C ASP A 387 19.46 -11.04 -17.65
N LEU A 388 20.79 -10.91 -17.85
CA LEU A 388 21.37 -9.95 -18.77
C LEU A 388 21.33 -10.40 -20.23
N ARG A 389 20.80 -11.59 -20.54
CA ARG A 389 20.60 -12.03 -21.92
C ARG A 389 19.50 -11.16 -22.54
N ILE A 390 19.92 -10.16 -23.28
CA ILE A 390 19.04 -9.22 -23.98
C ILE A 390 18.19 -10.02 -24.98
N ARG A 391 16.86 -9.98 -24.83
CA ARG A 391 15.96 -10.39 -25.92
C ARG A 391 16.14 -9.38 -27.06
N HIS A 392 16.53 -9.85 -28.25
CA HIS A 392 16.61 -9.02 -29.45
C HIS A 392 15.30 -8.22 -29.62
N GLY A 393 15.36 -6.89 -29.52
CA GLY A 393 14.25 -5.97 -29.81
C GLY A 393 13.70 -5.15 -28.64
N GLN A 394 14.03 -5.44 -27.37
CA GLN A 394 13.50 -4.69 -26.21
C GLN A 394 14.60 -4.28 -25.22
N GLY A 395 15.51 -3.38 -25.63
CA GLY A 395 16.66 -2.90 -24.83
C GLY A 395 16.33 -2.13 -23.53
N LYS A 396 15.10 -2.25 -23.02
CA LYS A 396 14.58 -1.58 -21.82
C LYS A 396 14.06 -2.54 -20.74
N ARG A 397 13.92 -3.85 -21.01
CA ARG A 397 13.41 -4.82 -20.04
C ARG A 397 14.34 -6.03 -19.94
N PHE A 398 14.63 -6.45 -18.72
CA PHE A 398 15.43 -7.65 -18.43
C PHE A 398 14.58 -8.65 -17.64
N ASP A 399 14.61 -9.91 -18.06
CA ASP A 399 13.91 -10.98 -17.37
C ASP A 399 14.52 -11.20 -15.97
N LEU A 400 13.71 -11.58 -15.00
CA LEU A 400 14.19 -12.05 -13.70
C LEU A 400 14.36 -13.57 -13.69
N THR A 401 15.42 -14.04 -13.04
CA THR A 401 15.80 -15.44 -12.88
C THR A 401 16.24 -15.72 -11.44
N ALA A 402 16.55 -16.98 -11.14
CA ALA A 402 17.23 -17.38 -9.90
C ALA A 402 18.69 -17.79 -10.19
N ASN A 403 19.63 -17.30 -9.38
CA ASN A 403 21.07 -17.57 -9.50
C ASN A 403 21.63 -18.18 -8.21
N GLU A 404 22.69 -18.97 -8.28
CA GLU A 404 23.32 -19.59 -7.12
C GLU A 404 24.31 -18.64 -6.42
N ASP A 405 24.87 -17.68 -7.16
CA ASP A 405 25.84 -16.73 -6.64
C ASP A 405 25.15 -15.41 -6.21
N SER A 406 25.35 -15.02 -4.95
CA SER A 406 24.92 -13.73 -4.38
C SER A 406 25.94 -12.60 -4.55
N GLY A 407 27.20 -12.94 -4.84
CA GLY A 407 28.30 -11.99 -5.01
C GLY A 407 28.26 -11.24 -6.35
N VAL A 408 27.49 -11.74 -7.31
CA VAL A 408 27.30 -11.10 -8.62
C VAL A 408 26.33 -9.92 -8.52
N LEU A 409 26.64 -8.81 -9.19
CA LEU A 409 25.82 -7.59 -9.17
C LEU A 409 24.38 -7.81 -9.66
N GLN A 410 24.15 -8.81 -10.51
CA GLN A 410 22.83 -9.19 -11.01
C GLN A 410 21.90 -9.68 -9.90
N SER A 411 22.45 -10.23 -8.82
CA SER A 411 21.71 -10.75 -7.66
C SER A 411 21.57 -9.74 -6.53
N GLN A 412 22.11 -8.53 -6.70
CA GLN A 412 22.16 -7.51 -5.67
C GLN A 412 21.25 -6.33 -6.00
N PHE A 413 20.54 -5.88 -4.99
CA PHE A 413 19.52 -4.85 -5.09
C PHE A 413 19.71 -3.78 -4.03
N LYS A 414 19.01 -2.67 -4.21
CA LYS A 414 18.85 -1.61 -3.23
C LYS A 414 17.37 -1.49 -2.89
N VAL A 415 17.03 -1.49 -1.61
CA VAL A 415 15.66 -1.24 -1.15
C VAL A 415 15.50 0.24 -0.87
N LEU A 416 14.41 0.83 -1.37
CA LEU A 416 14.11 2.25 -1.23
C LEU A 416 12.70 2.41 -0.67
N GLN A 417 12.51 3.27 0.31
CA GLN A 417 11.17 3.65 0.77
C GLN A 417 10.46 4.49 -0.31
N VAL A 418 9.16 4.24 -0.50
CA VAL A 418 8.34 5.10 -1.34
C VAL A 418 8.12 6.44 -0.64
N LYS A 419 8.33 7.55 -1.35
CA LYS A 419 8.06 8.88 -0.79
C LYS A 419 6.58 9.02 -0.46
N LYS A 420 6.29 9.61 0.71
CA LYS A 420 4.93 9.73 1.25
C LYS A 420 3.88 10.26 0.27
N TYR A 421 4.19 11.29 -0.53
CA TYR A 421 3.23 11.84 -1.48
C TYR A 421 2.86 10.84 -2.60
N LEU A 422 3.84 10.11 -3.15
CA LEU A 422 3.60 9.06 -4.15
C LEU A 422 2.80 7.87 -3.57
N LEU A 423 3.06 7.57 -2.29
CA LEU A 423 2.34 6.54 -1.58
C LEU A 423 0.86 6.90 -1.41
N MET A 424 0.56 8.13 -1.00
CA MET A 424 -0.82 8.62 -0.90
C MET A 424 -1.54 8.56 -2.25
N ASP A 425 -0.92 9.05 -3.33
CA ASP A 425 -1.48 8.99 -4.68
C ASP A 425 -1.77 7.54 -5.11
N SER A 426 -0.88 6.62 -4.77
CA SER A 426 -1.07 5.19 -5.05
C SER A 426 -2.23 4.59 -4.25
N TYR A 427 -2.37 4.95 -2.97
CA TYR A 427 -3.50 4.50 -2.15
C TYR A 427 -4.83 5.04 -2.65
N TYR A 428 -4.88 6.30 -3.10
CA TYR A 428 -6.07 6.84 -3.77
C TYR A 428 -6.39 6.08 -5.06
N ALA A 429 -5.39 5.77 -5.88
CA ALA A 429 -5.58 5.00 -7.09
C ALA A 429 -6.11 3.59 -6.79
N LEU A 430 -5.62 2.92 -5.74
CA LEU A 430 -6.11 1.61 -5.30
C LEU A 430 -7.55 1.68 -4.81
N GLY A 431 -7.88 2.64 -3.93
CA GLY A 431 -9.24 2.81 -3.41
C GLY A 431 -10.25 3.11 -4.52
N LEU A 432 -9.89 4.01 -5.44
CA LEU A 432 -10.72 4.31 -6.61
C LEU A 432 -10.88 3.10 -7.52
N SER A 433 -9.80 2.36 -7.79
CA SER A 433 -9.86 1.15 -8.63
C SER A 433 -10.75 0.07 -8.03
N SER A 434 -10.66 -0.15 -6.70
CA SER A 434 -11.51 -1.10 -5.99
C SER A 434 -12.99 -0.68 -6.08
N PHE A 435 -13.28 0.60 -5.84
CA PHE A 435 -14.63 1.15 -5.97
C PHE A 435 -15.22 1.00 -7.38
N LEU A 436 -14.44 1.32 -8.42
CA LEU A 436 -14.88 1.16 -9.81
C LEU A 436 -15.12 -0.30 -10.17
N TYR A 437 -14.28 -1.21 -9.67
CA TYR A 437 -14.44 -2.63 -9.89
C TYR A 437 -15.70 -3.19 -9.23
N ASP A 438 -15.95 -2.86 -7.96
CA ASP A 438 -17.17 -3.26 -7.25
C ASP A 438 -18.41 -2.71 -7.95
N SER A 439 -18.36 -1.45 -8.39
CA SER A 439 -19.43 -0.82 -9.17
C SER A 439 -19.67 -1.55 -10.48
N TYR A 440 -18.61 -1.97 -11.17
CA TYR A 440 -18.70 -2.76 -12.40
C TYR A 440 -19.32 -4.14 -12.16
N ILE A 441 -18.91 -4.87 -11.12
CA ILE A 441 -19.54 -6.15 -10.75
C ILE A 441 -21.03 -5.95 -10.51
N MET A 442 -21.41 -4.93 -9.71
CA MET A 442 -22.82 -4.64 -9.43
C MET A 442 -23.63 -4.31 -10.69
N LEU A 443 -23.00 -3.71 -11.71
CA LEU A 443 -23.62 -3.47 -13.01
C LEU A 443 -23.78 -4.77 -13.83
N GLN A 444 -22.83 -5.71 -13.71
CA GLN A 444 -22.87 -6.99 -14.44
C GLN A 444 -23.80 -8.01 -13.80
N ASP A 445 -24.02 -7.95 -12.49
CA ASP A 445 -24.84 -8.93 -11.75
C ASP A 445 -26.37 -8.77 -11.95
N LYS A 446 -26.79 -8.24 -13.11
CA LYS A 446 -28.21 -8.04 -13.43
C LYS A 446 -28.80 -9.21 -14.19
N GLY A 447 -29.13 -10.22 -13.39
CA GLY A 447 -30.38 -10.98 -13.54
C GLY A 447 -31.60 -10.22 -13.01
N GLU A 448 -31.56 -9.55 -11.83
CA GLU A 448 -32.84 -9.16 -11.20
C GLU A 448 -32.89 -7.89 -10.32
N THR A 449 -31.91 -6.97 -10.33
CA THR A 449 -32.13 -5.70 -9.61
C THR A 449 -31.46 -4.51 -10.28
N LEU A 450 -32.26 -3.66 -10.92
CA LEU A 450 -31.87 -2.36 -11.43
C LEU A 450 -31.46 -1.44 -10.27
N VAL A 451 -30.20 -1.50 -9.83
CA VAL A 451 -29.57 -0.31 -9.25
C VAL A 451 -29.58 0.73 -10.38
N PRO A 452 -30.28 1.87 -10.23
CA PRO A 452 -30.38 2.85 -11.30
C PRO A 452 -28.96 3.34 -11.64
N MET A 453 -28.62 3.39 -12.93
CA MET A 453 -27.33 3.93 -13.40
C MET A 453 -27.04 5.31 -12.81
N CYS A 454 -28.06 6.11 -12.53
CA CYS A 454 -27.92 7.42 -11.89
C CYS A 454 -27.40 7.37 -10.44
N VAL A 455 -27.63 6.28 -9.69
CA VAL A 455 -27.08 6.12 -8.33
C VAL A 455 -25.58 5.87 -8.40
N ILE A 456 -25.15 4.95 -9.28
CA ILE A 456 -23.74 4.63 -9.50
C ILE A 456 -23.01 5.83 -10.09
N GLN A 457 -23.61 6.53 -11.06
CA GLN A 457 -23.05 7.74 -11.65
C GLN A 457 -22.90 8.86 -10.61
N ASN A 458 -23.90 9.11 -9.77
CA ASN A 458 -23.80 10.08 -8.68
C ASN A 458 -22.72 9.71 -7.65
N GLU A 459 -22.50 8.42 -7.41
CA GLU A 459 -21.49 7.95 -6.45
C GLU A 459 -20.07 8.02 -7.02
N ILE A 460 -19.91 7.76 -8.33
CA ILE A 460 -18.68 8.02 -9.09
C ILE A 460 -18.38 9.52 -9.10
N GLU A 461 -19.34 10.37 -9.45
CA GLU A 461 -19.16 11.83 -9.46
C GLU A 461 -18.76 12.37 -8.08
N LYS A 462 -19.37 11.86 -7.00
CA LYS A 462 -18.99 12.23 -5.62
C LYS A 462 -17.58 11.80 -5.22
N LYS A 463 -17.07 10.68 -5.74
CA LYS A 463 -15.77 10.09 -5.38
C LYS A 463 -14.65 10.41 -6.38
N MET A 464 -14.93 11.18 -7.43
CA MET A 464 -13.94 11.64 -8.42
C MET A 464 -13.67 13.15 -8.35
N ILE A 465 -14.48 13.90 -7.60
CA ILE A 465 -14.29 15.31 -7.23
C ILE A 465 -13.58 15.37 -5.89
#